data_AF-A0A8T1H7G6-F1
#
_entry.id   AF-A0A8T1H7G6-F1
#
_cell.length_a   1.000
_cell.length_b   1.000
_cell.length_c   1.000
_cell.angle_alpha   90.00
_cell.angle_beta   90.00
_cell.angle_gamma   90.00
#
_symmetry.space_group_name_H-M   'P 1'
#
loop_
_entity.id
_entity.type
_entity.pdbx_description
1 polymer ?
#
loop_
_entity_poly.entity_id
_entity_poly.type
_entity_poly.pdbx_seq_one_letter_code
_entity_poly.pdbx_strand_id
1 'polypeptide(L)' 'MAGREFAHVQLDNAEIERSVLSQEVEALRNRLGLRQVDVSKECGVNASMLSQWMLGRYKGNVGRINGRTESCLIRRCG' A
#
# COMPACT_ATOMS: atom_id res chain seq x y z
N MET A 1 28.16 -20.08 24.42
CA MET A 1 26.70 -19.89 24.36
C MET A 1 26.41 -18.86 23.28
N ALA A 2 25.51 -19.19 22.36
CA ALA A 2 25.32 -18.54 21.06
C ALA A 2 24.92 -17.06 21.18
N GLY A 3 25.77 -16.17 20.68
CA GLY A 3 25.55 -14.73 20.56
C GLY A 3 25.62 -14.30 19.10
N ARG A 4 24.66 -14.76 18.30
CA ARG A 4 24.33 -14.43 16.91
C ARG A 4 23.01 -15.17 16.72
N GLU A 5 21.85 -14.53 16.61
CA GLU A 5 21.23 -14.18 15.33
C GLU A 5 19.93 -13.36 15.61
N PHE A 6 20.02 -12.03 15.64
CA PHE A 6 18.84 -11.15 15.52
C PHE A 6 19.06 -10.14 14.36
N ALA A 7 19.75 -10.59 13.30
CA ALA A 7 20.10 -9.73 12.17
C ALA A 7 19.06 -9.70 11.05
N HIS A 8 17.85 -10.25 11.26
CA HIS A 8 16.87 -10.39 10.19
C HIS A 8 15.51 -9.84 10.58
N VAL A 9 14.95 -9.06 9.65
CA VAL A 9 13.60 -8.47 9.63
C VAL A 9 13.50 -7.06 10.27
N GLN A 10 14.31 -6.12 9.79
CA GLN A 10 13.72 -4.80 9.56
C GLN A 10 12.88 -4.93 8.29
N LEU A 11 11.56 -5.09 8.46
CA LEU A 11 10.64 -4.80 7.36
C LEU A 11 10.99 -3.39 6.87
N ASP A 12 11.29 -3.25 5.59
CA ASP A 12 11.55 -1.95 4.98
C ASP A 12 10.38 -1.02 5.37
N ASN A 13 10.66 0.18 5.89
CA ASN A 13 9.61 1.06 6.40
C ASN A 13 8.50 1.29 5.36
N ALA A 14 8.84 1.25 4.06
CA ALA A 14 7.88 1.33 2.97
C ALA A 14 6.93 0.11 2.89
N GLU A 15 7.37 -1.09 3.28
CA GLU A 15 6.53 -2.30 3.32
C GLU A 15 5.56 -2.31 4.51
N ILE A 16 5.98 -1.74 5.65
CA ILE A 16 5.10 -1.52 6.81
C ILE A 16 4.02 -0.50 6.44
N GLU A 17 4.44 0.64 5.90
CA GLU A 17 3.56 1.71 5.45
C GLU A 17 2.59 1.22 4.37
N ARG A 18 3.07 0.45 3.39
CA ARG A 18 2.24 -0.24 2.39
C ARG A 18 1.17 -1.09 3.06
N SER A 19 1.51 -1.83 4.12
CA SER A 19 0.54 -2.67 4.83
C SER A 19 -0.62 -1.85 5.38
N VAL A 20 -0.30 -0.78 6.10
CA VAL A 20 -1.30 0.11 6.70
C VAL A 20 -2.15 0.76 5.62
N LEU A 21 -1.51 1.39 4.63
CA LEU A 21 -2.21 2.06 3.54
C LEU A 21 -3.08 1.08 2.72
N SER A 22 -2.65 -0.17 2.54
CA SER A 22 -3.45 -1.17 1.81
C SER A 22 -4.75 -1.54 2.54
N GLN A 23 -4.72 -1.59 3.87
CA GLN A 23 -5.91 -1.83 4.69
C GLN A 23 -6.86 -0.65 4.63
N GLU A 24 -6.35 0.59 4.74
CA GLU A 24 -7.15 1.82 4.62
C GLU A 24 -7.81 1.95 3.25
N VAL A 25 -7.07 1.65 2.18
CA VAL A 25 -7.59 1.63 0.80
C VAL A 25 -8.70 0.59 0.65
N GLU A 26 -8.52 -0.61 1.20
CA GLU A 26 -9.56 -1.65 1.15
C GLU A 26 -10.80 -1.26 1.95
N ALA A 27 -10.63 -0.70 3.15
CA ALA A 27 -11.73 -0.22 3.98
C ALA A 27 -12.52 0.89 3.26
N LEU A 28 -11.83 1.88 2.68
CA LEU A 28 -12.45 2.95 1.91
C LEU A 28 -13.20 2.40 0.69
N ARG A 29 -12.57 1.49 -0.06
CA ARG A 29 -13.17 0.84 -1.23
C ARG A 29 -14.49 0.16 -0.85
N ASN A 30 -14.48 -0.64 0.21
CA ASN A 30 -15.65 -1.38 0.68
C ASN A 30 -16.74 -0.42 1.18
N ARG A 31 -16.37 0.62 1.94
CA ARG A 31 -17.31 1.64 2.44
C ARG A 31 -18.03 2.38 1.32
N LEU A 32 -17.32 2.69 0.23
CA LEU A 32 -17.85 3.45 -0.90
C LEU A 32 -18.44 2.56 -2.02
N GLY A 33 -18.33 1.23 -1.89
CA GLY A 33 -18.76 0.30 -2.94
C GLY A 33 -17.98 0.43 -4.25
N LEU A 34 -16.72 0.89 -4.19
CA LEU A 34 -15.89 1.12 -5.38
C LEU A 34 -15.27 -0.19 -5.89
N ARG A 35 -15.06 -0.29 -7.20
CA ARG A 35 -14.24 -1.38 -7.75
C ARG A 35 -12.77 -1.01 -7.66
N GLN A 36 -11.90 -2.03 -7.67
CA GLN A 36 -10.44 -1.86 -7.67
C GLN A 36 -9.94 -0.91 -8.77
N VAL A 37 -10.55 -0.98 -9.96
CA VAL A 37 -10.20 -0.12 -11.10
C VAL A 37 -10.55 1.35 -10.82
N ASP A 38 -11.62 1.63 -10.10
CA ASP A 38 -12.06 2.98 -9.81
C ASP A 38 -11.11 3.62 -8.79
N VAL A 39 -10.73 2.89 -7.73
CA VAL A 39 -9.69 3.28 -6.75
C VAL A 39 -8.36 3.58 -7.44
N SER A 40 -7.95 2.73 -8.39
CA SER A 40 -6.68 2.93 -9.11
C SER A 40 -6.64 4.24 -9.89
N LYS A 41 -7.75 4.60 -10.54
CA LYS A 41 -7.88 5.86 -11.29
C LYS A 41 -7.81 7.06 -10.36
N GLU A 42 -8.51 7.00 -9.24
CA GLU A 42 -8.53 8.09 -8.24
C GLU A 42 -7.16 8.34 -7.62
N CYS A 43 -6.42 7.27 -7.34
CA CYS A 43 -5.08 7.38 -6.79
C CYS A 43 -3.99 7.58 -7.88
N GLY A 44 -4.38 7.70 -9.15
CA GLY A 44 -3.45 7.94 -10.26
C GLY A 44 -2.43 6.82 -10.45
N VAL A 45 -2.82 5.57 -10.18
CA VAL A 45 -1.98 4.38 -10.30
C VAL A 45 -2.62 3.38 -11.26
N ASN A 46 -1.81 2.53 -11.88
CA ASN A 46 -2.35 1.46 -12.71
C ASN A 46 -3.04 0.40 -11.82
N ALA A 47 -4.19 -0.13 -12.23
CA ALA A 47 -4.92 -1.16 -11.49
C ALA A 47 -4.09 -2.42 -11.20
N SER A 48 -3.26 -2.87 -12.15
CA SER A 48 -2.40 -4.04 -11.95
C SER A 48 -1.28 -3.75 -10.94
N MET A 49 -0.69 -2.55 -11.01
CA MET A 49 0.30 -2.10 -10.03
C MET A 49 -0.29 -1.99 -8.64
N LEU A 50 -1.48 -1.39 -8.50
CA LEU A 50 -2.19 -1.28 -7.23
C LEU A 50 -2.53 -2.66 -6.66
N SER A 51 -2.99 -3.60 -7.50
CA SER A 51 -3.27 -4.97 -7.08
C SER A 51 -2.00 -5.69 -6.58
N GLN A 52 -0.90 -5.60 -7.33
CA GLN A 52 0.38 -6.18 -6.90
C GLN A 52 0.91 -5.54 -5.61
N TRP A 53 0.73 -4.22 -5.45
CA TRP A 53 1.16 -3.49 -4.27
C TRP A 53 0.31 -3.85 -3.04
N MET A 54 -1.01 -3.96 -3.17
CA MET A 54 -1.88 -4.41 -2.07
C MET A 54 -1.52 -5.83 -1.61
N LEU A 55 -1.09 -6.69 -2.53
CA LEU A 55 -0.68 -8.06 -2.26
C LEU A 55 0.78 -8.20 -1.77
N GLY A 56 1.55 -7.12 -1.65
CA GLY A 56 2.97 -7.17 -1.28
C GLY A 56 3.86 -7.86 -2.33
N ARG A 57 3.42 -7.92 -3.59
CA ARG A 57 4.14 -8.56 -4.71
C ARG A 57 4.72 -7.56 -5.72
N TYR A 58 4.53 -6.26 -5.47
CA TYR A 58 5.02 -5.21 -6.34
C TYR A 58 6.52 -5.04 -6.22
N LYS A 59 7.24 -5.18 -7.34
CA LYS A 59 8.70 -5.14 -7.40
C LYS A 59 9.27 -3.76 -7.75
N GLY A 60 8.42 -2.76 -7.96
CA GLY A 60 8.84 -1.39 -8.27
C GLY A 60 9.05 -0.55 -7.02
N ASN A 61 9.12 0.77 -7.19
CA ASN A 61 9.30 1.69 -6.06
C ASN A 61 8.03 1.75 -5.19
N VAL A 62 8.04 1.06 -4.05
CA VAL A 62 6.93 0.96 -3.10
C VAL A 62 6.59 2.32 -2.49
N GLY A 63 7.60 3.09 -2.05
CA GLY A 63 7.40 4.43 -1.49
C GLY A 63 6.70 5.39 -2.45
N ARG A 64 6.96 5.28 -3.77
CA ARG A 64 6.23 6.08 -4.77
C ARG A 64 4.74 5.74 -4.83
N ILE A 65 4.39 4.45 -4.70
CA ILE A 65 2.97 4.08 -4.65
C ILE A 65 2.38 4.54 -3.32
N ASN A 66 3.05 4.30 -2.19
CA ASN A 66 2.60 4.74 -0.86
C ASN A 66 2.19 6.21 -0.85
N GLY A 67 3.07 7.12 -1.31
CA GLY A 67 2.75 8.55 -1.34
C GLY A 67 1.57 8.91 -2.25
N ARG A 68 1.32 8.16 -3.32
CA ARG A 68 0.14 8.34 -4.18
C ARG A 68 -1.14 7.86 -3.50
N THR A 69 -1.11 6.69 -2.88
CA THR A 69 -2.27 6.14 -2.17
C THR A 69 -2.59 6.94 -0.92
N GLU A 70 -1.58 7.40 -0.18
CA GLU A 70 -1.76 8.30 0.97
C GLU A 70 -2.41 9.63 0.55
N SER A 71 -1.88 10.30 -0.47
CA SER A 71 -2.47 11.55 -1.00
C SER A 71 -3.92 11.35 -1.45
N CYS A 72 -4.24 10.18 -2.01
CA CYS A 72 -5.58 9.80 -2.44
C CYS A 72 -6.54 9.67 -1.25
N LEU A 73 -6.11 8.96 -0.20
CA LEU A 73 -6.87 8.80 1.04
C LEU A 73 -7.12 10.14 1.72
N ILE A 74 -6.10 11.00 1.83
CA ILE A 74 -6.23 12.35 2.44
C ILE A 74 -7.28 13.18 1.69
N ARG A 75 -7.33 13.16 0.36
CA ARG A 75 -8.35 13.90 -0.41
C ARG A 75 -9.78 13.40 -0.21
N ARG A 76 -9.95 12.15 0.23
CA ARG A 76 -11.27 11.52 0.45
C ARG A 76 -11.71 11.56 1.91
N CYS A 77 -10.76 11.63 2.84
CA CYS A 77 -11.01 11.65 4.29
C CYS A 77 -10.81 13.02 4.94
N GLY A 78 -10.19 13.98 4.24
CA GLY A 78 -10.02 15.38 4.67
C GLY A 78 -11.17 16.29 4.29
#